data_AF-A0A2A9MC41-F1
#
_entry.id   AF-A0A2A9MC41-F1
#
_cell.length_a   1.000
_cell.length_b   1.000
_cell.length_c   1.000
_cell.angle_alpha   90.00
_cell.angle_beta   90.00
_cell.angle_gamma   90.00
#
_symmetry.space_group_name_H-M   'P 1'
#
loop_
_entity.id
_entity.type
_entity.pdbx_description
1 polymer ?
#
loop_
_entity_poly.entity_id
_entity_poly.type
_entity_poly.pdbx_seq_one_letter_code
_entity_poly.pdbx_strand_id
1 'polypeptide(L)'
;MVASAASSSSSPPSSDFVFPPFFPLVRPGCENQADALFACFDAANVPGAGPTTVAGLAQCRDSAKLYEACTKKSLADPKVPLPIVFVEFQPGSQTQK
;
A
#
# COMPACT_ATOMS: atom_id res chain seq x y z
N MET A 1 1.21 -50.16 -0.20
CA MET A 1 0.89 -48.82 -0.73
C MET A 1 0.03 -48.14 0.31
N VAL A 2 0.58 -47.24 1.13
CA VAL A 2 -0.22 -46.45 2.08
C VAL A 2 -0.03 -44.98 1.69
N ALA A 3 -1.14 -44.37 1.27
CA ALA A 3 -1.24 -42.96 0.97
C ALA A 3 -2.13 -42.30 2.03
N SER A 4 -1.98 -40.98 2.16
CA SER A 4 -2.82 -40.06 2.94
C SER A 4 -2.46 -39.98 4.43
N ALA A 5 -2.32 -38.83 5.06
CA ALA A 5 -2.78 -37.49 4.70
C ALA A 5 -1.73 -36.44 5.10
N ALA A 6 -1.33 -35.59 4.16
CA ALA A 6 -0.66 -34.35 4.47
C ALA A 6 -1.74 -33.37 4.98
N SER A 7 -1.72 -33.10 6.28
CA SER A 7 -2.49 -32.03 6.90
C SER A 7 -2.07 -30.70 6.25
N SER A 8 -2.85 -30.26 5.27
CA SER A 8 -2.74 -28.91 4.71
C SER A 8 -3.36 -27.97 5.73
N SER A 9 -2.53 -27.50 6.65
CA SER A 9 -2.82 -26.36 7.52
C SER A 9 -3.03 -25.15 6.63
N SER A 10 -4.26 -24.96 6.17
CA SER A 10 -4.71 -23.75 5.48
C SER A 10 -4.82 -22.67 6.55
N SER A 11 -3.71 -21.99 6.81
CA SER A 11 -3.73 -20.69 7.48
C SER A 11 -4.80 -19.83 6.77
N PRO A 12 -5.70 -19.15 7.49
CA PRO A 12 -6.62 -18.21 6.86
C PRO A 12 -5.77 -17.21 6.05
N PRO A 13 -6.26 -16.68 4.92
CA PRO A 13 -5.58 -15.56 4.30
C PRO A 13 -5.61 -14.45 5.34
N SER A 14 -4.47 -14.23 6.02
CA SER A 14 -4.16 -12.96 6.62
C SER A 14 -4.50 -11.96 5.53
N SER A 15 -5.61 -11.25 5.71
CA SER A 15 -6.03 -10.22 4.78
C SER A 15 -5.12 -9.03 5.06
N ASP A 16 -3.82 -9.27 4.88
CA ASP A 16 -2.80 -8.26 4.92
C ASP A 16 -3.23 -7.24 3.89
N PHE A 17 -3.53 -6.06 4.41
CA PHE A 17 -3.81 -4.93 3.57
C PHE A 17 -2.50 -4.59 2.86
N VAL A 18 -2.37 -5.05 1.61
CA VAL A 18 -1.16 -4.84 0.81
C VAL A 18 -1.30 -3.53 0.05
N PHE A 19 -0.40 -2.60 0.33
CA PHE A 19 -0.31 -1.35 -0.40
C PHE A 19 0.29 -1.58 -1.80
N PRO A 20 -0.22 -0.90 -2.84
CA PRO A 20 0.38 -0.98 -4.16
C PRO A 20 1.77 -0.33 -4.17
N PRO A 21 2.67 -0.72 -5.09
CA PRO A 21 4.08 -0.30 -5.10
C PRO A 21 4.30 1.20 -5.35
N PHE A 22 3.26 1.92 -5.75
CA PHE A 22 3.27 3.37 -5.99
C PHE A 22 2.63 4.17 -4.85
N PHE A 23 2.10 3.53 -3.82
CA PHE A 23 1.63 4.24 -2.64
C PHE A 23 2.83 4.89 -1.91
N PRO A 24 2.71 6.13 -1.37
CA PRO A 24 1.56 7.03 -1.32
C PRO A 24 1.54 8.10 -2.43
N LEU A 25 2.06 7.82 -3.62
CA LEU A 25 2.16 8.82 -4.70
C LEU A 25 0.78 9.25 -5.19
N VAL A 26 0.49 10.55 -5.15
CA VAL A 26 -0.72 11.12 -5.76
C VAL A 26 -0.39 11.60 -7.16
N ARG A 27 -1.06 11.02 -8.17
CA ARG A 27 -0.89 11.44 -9.56
C ARG A 27 -1.95 12.46 -9.97
N PRO A 28 -1.61 13.39 -10.89
CA PRO A 28 -2.58 14.34 -11.41
C PRO A 28 -3.75 13.60 -12.08
N GLY A 29 -4.97 13.98 -11.72
CA GLY A 29 -6.22 13.34 -12.13
C GLY A 29 -6.72 12.20 -11.23
N CYS A 30 -5.97 11.84 -10.17
CA CYS A 30 -6.33 10.82 -9.18
C CYS A 30 -6.46 11.36 -7.74
N GLU A 31 -6.49 12.68 -7.59
CA GLU A 31 -6.50 13.37 -6.29
C GLU A 31 -7.73 12.97 -5.46
N ASN A 32 -8.91 12.95 -6.07
CA ASN A 32 -10.15 12.59 -5.36
C ASN A 32 -10.13 11.16 -4.78
N GLN A 33 -9.55 10.21 -5.53
CA GLN A 33 -9.42 8.82 -5.09
C GLN A 33 -8.35 8.67 -4.01
N ALA A 34 -7.26 9.45 -4.12
CA ALA A 34 -6.23 9.51 -3.11
C ALA A 34 -6.77 10.10 -1.80
N ASP A 35 -7.50 11.23 -1.86
CA ASP A 35 -8.11 11.87 -0.69
C ASP A 35 -9.10 10.94 0.01
N ALA A 36 -9.95 10.22 -0.76
CA ALA A 36 -10.86 9.24 -0.19
C ALA A 36 -10.13 8.07 0.49
N LEU A 37 -8.98 7.65 -0.04
CA LEU A 37 -8.16 6.61 0.57
C LEU A 37 -7.49 7.11 1.86
N PHE A 38 -6.83 8.27 1.82
CA PHE A 38 -6.13 8.83 2.97
C PHE A 38 -7.09 9.21 4.10
N ALA A 39 -8.26 9.77 3.79
CA ALA A 39 -9.30 10.03 4.78
C ALA A 39 -9.77 8.73 5.47
N CYS A 40 -9.88 7.63 4.72
CA CYS A 40 -10.20 6.33 5.31
C CYS A 40 -9.07 5.83 6.23
N PHE A 41 -7.81 6.04 5.85
CA PHE A 41 -6.66 5.68 6.69
C PHE A 41 -6.60 6.51 7.97
N ASP A 42 -6.84 7.82 7.89
CA ASP A 42 -6.90 8.68 9.07
C ASP A 42 -8.02 8.24 10.03
N ALA A 43 -9.19 7.87 9.48
CA ALA A 43 -10.29 7.34 10.29
C ALA A 43 -9.98 5.96 10.90
N ALA A 44 -9.24 5.11 10.20
CA ALA A 44 -8.84 3.79 10.66
C ALA A 44 -7.63 3.81 11.60
N ASN A 45 -6.86 4.89 11.63
CA ASN A 45 -5.63 4.99 12.41
C ASN A 45 -5.93 5.21 13.89
N VAL A 46 -5.70 4.17 14.70
CA VAL A 46 -5.80 4.25 16.16
C VAL A 46 -4.37 4.26 16.74
N PRO A 47 -3.87 5.41 17.23
CA PRO A 47 -2.51 5.51 17.72
C PRO A 47 -2.28 4.58 18.91
N GLY A 48 -1.19 3.82 18.89
CA GLY A 48 -0.84 2.85 19.93
C GLY A 48 -1.61 1.52 19.89
N ALA A 49 -2.57 1.35 18.97
CA ALA A 49 -3.37 0.14 18.83
C ALA A 49 -3.21 -0.50 17.44
N GLY A 50 -2.00 -1.00 17.15
CA GLY A 50 -1.65 -1.62 15.87
C GLY A 50 -2.66 -2.65 15.34
N PRO A 51 -3.13 -3.63 16.15
CA PRO A 51 -4.12 -4.62 15.69
C PRO A 51 -5.45 -4.00 15.28
N THR A 52 -5.89 -2.96 16.00
CA THR A 52 -7.13 -2.23 15.70
C THR A 52 -6.98 -1.41 14.43
N THR A 53 -5.83 -0.76 14.24
CA THR A 53 -5.51 -0.04 13.01
C THR A 53 -5.51 -0.97 11.80
N VAL A 54 -4.88 -2.15 11.89
CA VAL A 54 -4.86 -3.13 10.79
C VAL A 54 -6.28 -3.62 10.45
N ALA A 55 -7.12 -3.88 11.45
CA ALA A 55 -8.51 -4.23 11.24
C ALA A 55 -9.32 -3.09 10.61
N GLY A 56 -9.06 -1.83 11.01
CA GLY A 56 -9.69 -0.65 10.41
C GLY A 56 -9.28 -0.43 8.96
N LEU A 57 -8.00 -0.63 8.63
CA LEU A 57 -7.48 -0.50 7.27
C LEU A 57 -8.14 -1.48 6.29
N ALA A 58 -8.58 -2.65 6.75
CA ALA A 58 -9.31 -3.60 5.92
C ALA A 58 -10.61 -3.01 5.33
N GLN A 59 -11.23 -2.05 6.03
CA GLN A 59 -12.43 -1.34 5.55
C GLN A 59 -12.12 -0.36 4.42
N CYS A 60 -10.86 0.07 4.27
CA CYS A 60 -10.40 0.97 3.23
C CYS A 60 -10.06 0.27 1.91
N ARG A 61 -10.31 -1.05 1.79
CA ARG A 61 -9.94 -1.84 0.61
C ARG A 61 -10.56 -1.34 -0.68
N ASP A 62 -11.81 -0.86 -0.64
CA ASP A 62 -12.48 -0.38 -1.85
C ASP A 62 -11.90 0.95 -2.33
N SER A 63 -11.65 1.89 -1.42
CA SER A 63 -10.90 3.12 -1.72
C SER A 63 -9.50 2.83 -2.26
N ALA A 64 -8.83 1.81 -1.71
CA ALA A 64 -7.49 1.41 -2.15
C ALA A 64 -7.50 0.89 -3.59
N LYS A 65 -8.48 0.07 -3.97
CA LYS A 65 -8.65 -0.41 -5.34
C LYS A 65 -8.94 0.72 -6.33
N LEU A 66 -9.76 1.70 -5.95
CA LEU A 66 -10.09 2.85 -6.80
C LEU A 66 -8.85 3.73 -7.04
N TYR A 67 -8.11 4.02 -5.98
CA TYR A 67 -6.83 4.72 -6.06
C TYR A 67 -5.81 3.94 -6.91
N GLU A 68 -5.71 2.63 -6.71
CA GLU A 68 -4.82 1.75 -7.48
C GLU A 68 -5.16 1.76 -8.98
N ALA A 69 -6.44 1.61 -9.31
CA ALA A 69 -6.91 1.61 -10.69
C ALA A 69 -6.65 2.96 -11.38
N CYS A 70 -6.91 4.07 -10.68
CA CYS A 70 -6.64 5.41 -11.20
C CYS A 70 -5.14 5.62 -11.44
N THR A 71 -4.32 5.28 -10.44
CA THR A 71 -2.86 5.48 -10.51
C THR A 71 -2.24 4.63 -11.61
N LYS A 72 -2.67 3.36 -11.77
CA LYS A 72 -2.25 2.50 -12.88
C LYS A 72 -2.63 3.07 -14.25
N LYS A 73 -3.87 3.56 -14.39
CA LYS A 73 -4.34 4.19 -15.63
C LYS A 73 -3.52 5.44 -15.96
N SER A 74 -3.27 6.27 -14.96
CA SER A 74 -2.43 7.46 -15.12
C SER A 74 -1.01 7.04 -15.56
N LEU A 75 -0.41 6.01 -14.94
CA LEU A 75 0.95 5.55 -15.26
C LEU A 75 1.07 4.94 -16.66
N ALA A 76 -0.01 4.37 -17.18
CA ALA A 76 -0.08 3.88 -18.54
C ALA A 76 -0.26 5.00 -19.58
N ASP A 77 -0.60 6.23 -19.15
CA ASP A 77 -0.79 7.36 -20.07
C ASP A 77 0.58 7.97 -20.46
N PRO A 78 0.98 7.89 -21.73
CA PRO A 78 2.28 8.38 -22.18
C PRO A 78 2.39 9.91 -22.15
N LYS A 79 1.27 10.64 -21.97
CA LYS A 79 1.25 12.10 -21.90
C LYS A 79 1.55 12.63 -20.50
N VAL A 80 1.45 11.79 -19.47
CA VAL A 80 1.64 12.22 -18.09
C VAL A 80 3.07 11.89 -17.66
N PRO A 81 3.93 12.89 -17.39
CA PRO A 81 5.32 12.65 -17.02
C PRO A 81 5.40 11.75 -15.78
N LEU A 82 6.29 10.77 -15.83
CA LEU A 82 6.54 9.88 -14.70
C LEU A 82 7.06 10.71 -13.51
N PRO A 83 6.62 10.39 -12.28
CA PRO A 83 7.13 11.07 -11.10
C PRO A 83 8.64 10.79 -10.98
N ILE A 84 9.45 11.85 -11.01
CA ILE A 84 10.89 11.74 -10.78
C ILE A 84 11.10 11.75 -9.27
N VAL A 85 11.52 10.61 -8.72
CA VAL A 85 11.92 10.51 -7.32
C VAL A 85 13.43 10.71 -7.25
N PHE A 86 13.88 11.84 -6.72
CA PHE A 86 15.28 12.08 -6.44
C PHE A 86 15.65 11.38 -5.13
N VAL A 87 16.40 10.29 -5.22
CA VAL A 87 16.96 9.63 -4.04
C VAL A 87 18.30 10.26 -3.77
N GLU A 88 18.35 11.23 -2.86
CA GLU A 88 19.62 11.78 -2.39
C GLU A 88 20.31 10.72 -1.52
N PHE A 89 21.29 10.03 -2.09
CA PHE A 89 22.12 9.10 -1.34
C PHE A 89 23.07 9.94 -0.50
N GLN A 90 22.82 10.03 0.81
CA GLN A 90 23.78 10.61 1.76
C GLN A 90 24.88 9.56 2.01
N PRO A 91 26.08 9.66 1.41
CA PRO A 91 27.18 8.79 1.78
C PRO A 91 27.50 9.06 3.26
N GLY A 92 27.27 8.06 4.11
CA GLY A 92 27.42 8.21 5.55
C GLY A 92 28.77 8.83 5.90
N SER A 93 28.75 9.88 6.71
CA SER A 93 29.93 10.40 7.40
C SER A 93 30.45 9.32 8.36
N GLN A 94 31.23 8.38 7.84
CA GLN A 94 32.08 7.51 8.63
C GLN A 94 33.20 8.39 9.20
N THR A 95 32.98 8.95 10.38
CA THR A 95 34.06 9.43 11.25
C THR A 95 34.95 8.23 11.56
N GLN A 96 36.09 8.14 10.87
CA GLN A 96 37.19 7.30 11.32
C GLN A 96 37.74 7.93 12.59
N LYS A 97 37.75 7.14 13.67
CA LYS A 97 38.36 7.49 14.95
C LYS A 97 39.69 6.78 15.07
#